data_AF-A0A0D2J8N6-F1
#
_entry.id   AF-A0A0D2J8N6-F1
#
_cell.length_a   1.000
_cell.length_b   1.000
_cell.length_c   1.000
_cell.angle_alpha   90.00
_cell.angle_beta   90.00
_cell.angle_gamma   90.00
#
_symmetry.space_group_name_H-M   'P 1'
#
loop_
_entity.id
_entity.type
_entity.pdbx_description
1 polymer ?
#
loop_
_entity_poly.entity_id
_entity_poly.type
_entity_poly.pdbx_seq_one_letter_code
_entity_poly.pdbx_strand_id
1 'polypeptide(L)'
;MFSVTSVESPATTKSVDLEERIRASYRPKKPKNKEEYDKKQKKDRAQAILSNYQIMMSYALANDKSLPQTRAYFQKVALGIPTEPIIKNWFTSGS
;
A
#
# COMPACT_ATOMS: atom_id res chain seq x y z
N MET A 1 -21.25 45.00 44.90
CA MET A 1 -21.86 44.00 44.02
C MET A 1 -21.39 44.30 42.61
N PHE A 2 -20.51 43.49 42.03
CA PHE A 2 -19.99 43.69 40.67
C PHE A 2 -20.66 42.69 39.74
N SER A 3 -21.34 43.21 38.70
CA SER A 3 -22.01 42.41 37.67
C SER A 3 -21.00 41.91 36.65
N VAL A 4 -21.00 40.60 36.40
CA VAL A 4 -20.18 39.96 35.37
C VAL A 4 -20.93 40.06 34.03
N THR A 5 -20.42 40.82 33.07
CA THR A 5 -20.95 40.82 31.71
C THR A 5 -20.27 39.71 30.89
N SER A 6 -21.03 38.67 30.58
CA SER A 6 -20.65 37.65 29.60
C SER A 6 -20.59 38.28 28.22
N VAL A 7 -19.41 38.24 27.58
CA VAL A 7 -19.26 38.55 26.16
C VAL A 7 -19.33 37.22 25.41
N GLU A 8 -20.53 36.87 24.95
CA GLU A 8 -20.68 35.92 23.84
C GLU A 8 -20.29 36.63 22.54
N SER A 9 -19.25 36.11 21.88
CA SER A 9 -18.94 36.46 20.49
C SER A 9 -19.56 35.42 19.57
N PRO A 10 -20.47 35.81 18.64
CA PRO A 10 -20.95 34.96 17.57
C PRO A 10 -20.11 35.18 16.31
N ALA A 11 -19.57 34.13 15.69
CA ALA A 11 -19.35 34.07 14.24
C ALA A 11 -18.69 32.76 13.75
N THR A 12 -19.49 31.98 13.01
CA THR A 12 -19.18 31.60 11.61
C THR A 12 -18.24 30.40 11.37
N THR A 13 -18.82 29.20 11.50
CA THR A 13 -18.92 28.13 10.48
C THR A 13 -18.14 28.31 9.15
N LYS A 14 -16.80 28.18 9.16
CA LYS A 14 -15.98 27.96 7.93
C LYS A 14 -14.92 26.86 8.06
N SER A 15 -14.69 26.35 9.26
CA SER A 15 -13.66 25.33 9.53
C SER A 15 -14.04 23.92 9.06
N VAL A 16 -15.33 23.63 8.95
CA VAL A 16 -15.82 22.28 8.59
C VAL A 16 -15.55 21.95 7.12
N ASP A 17 -15.72 22.91 6.20
CA ASP A 17 -15.54 22.69 4.75
C ASP A 17 -14.06 22.47 4.36
N LEU A 18 -13.13 23.18 5.01
CA LEU A 18 -11.69 23.03 4.72
C LEU A 18 -11.15 21.70 5.23
N GLU A 19 -11.50 21.31 6.46
CA GLU A 19 -11.15 20.01 7.02
C GLU A 19 -11.73 18.84 6.22
N GLU A 20 -12.98 18.98 5.74
CA GLU A 20 -13.60 17.95 4.89
C GLU A 20 -12.93 17.86 3.52
N ARG A 21 -12.56 18.99 2.90
CA ARG A 21 -11.79 19.02 1.64
C ARG A 21 -10.40 18.42 1.79
N ILE A 22 -9.70 18.73 2.87
CA ILE A 22 -8.39 18.15 3.20
C ILE A 22 -8.55 16.64 3.42
N ARG A 23 -9.53 16.20 4.22
CA ARG A 23 -9.82 14.77 4.43
C ARG A 23 -10.21 14.05 3.15
N ALA A 24 -10.98 14.68 2.26
CA ALA A 24 -11.36 14.13 0.97
C ALA A 24 -10.16 13.99 0.01
N SER A 25 -9.22 14.96 0.06
CA SER A 25 -7.96 14.91 -0.70
C SER A 25 -7.03 13.79 -0.24
N TYR A 26 -7.04 13.47 1.05
CA TYR A 26 -6.25 12.36 1.62
C TYR A 26 -6.92 11.00 1.52
N ARG A 27 -8.16 10.90 1.02
CA ARG A 27 -8.78 9.59 0.81
C ARG A 27 -8.03 8.85 -0.29
N PRO A 28 -7.37 7.72 0.02
CA PRO A 28 -6.71 6.93 -1.01
C PRO A 28 -7.77 6.54 -2.04
N LYS A 29 -7.55 6.92 -3.30
CA LYS A 29 -8.43 6.55 -4.41
C LYS A 29 -8.53 5.02 -4.41
N LYS A 30 -9.73 4.52 -4.09
CA LYS A 30 -10.00 3.09 -4.18
C LYS A 30 -9.74 2.68 -5.64
N PRO A 31 -9.02 1.57 -5.86
CA PRO A 31 -8.79 1.05 -7.20
C PRO A 31 -10.15 0.88 -7.89
N LYS A 32 -10.25 1.32 -9.14
CA LYS A 32 -11.50 1.25 -9.91
C LYS A 32 -11.84 -0.19 -10.33
N ASN A 33 -10.83 -1.06 -10.37
CA ASN A 33 -10.95 -2.44 -10.83
C ASN A 33 -10.13 -3.38 -9.92
N LYS A 34 -10.70 -4.55 -9.61
CA LYS A 34 -10.06 -5.62 -8.83
C LYS A 34 -8.74 -6.04 -9.47
N GLU A 35 -8.68 -6.14 -10.79
CA GLU A 35 -7.48 -6.57 -11.52
C GLU A 35 -6.32 -5.56 -11.36
N GLU A 36 -6.63 -4.27 -11.37
CA GLU A 36 -5.64 -3.21 -11.18
C GLU A 36 -5.10 -3.20 -9.74
N TYR A 37 -5.99 -3.48 -8.77
CA TYR A 37 -5.61 -3.65 -7.37
C TYR A 37 -4.67 -4.84 -7.18
N ASP A 38 -5.01 -6.00 -7.75
CA ASP A 38 -4.22 -7.23 -7.63
C ASP A 38 -2.83 -7.05 -8.26
N LYS A 39 -2.76 -6.39 -9.43
CA LYS A 39 -1.47 -6.04 -10.08
C LYS A 39 -0.63 -5.12 -9.20
N LYS A 40 -1.24 -4.09 -8.60
CA LYS A 40 -0.55 -3.17 -7.70
C LYS A 40 -0.04 -3.89 -6.45
N GLN A 41 -0.89 -4.70 -5.81
CA GLN A 41 -0.53 -5.48 -4.63
C GLN A 41 0.63 -6.45 -4.93
N LYS A 42 0.62 -7.08 -6.10
CA LYS A 42 1.70 -7.97 -6.55
C LYS A 42 3.03 -7.24 -6.69
N LYS A 43 3.02 -6.03 -7.26
CA LYS A 43 4.21 -5.17 -7.36
C LYS A 43 4.72 -4.75 -5.99
N ASP A 44 3.83 -4.25 -5.13
CA ASP A 44 4.17 -3.77 -3.79
C ASP A 44 4.75 -4.89 -2.93
N ARG A 45 4.15 -6.09 -2.99
CA ARG A 45 4.65 -7.27 -2.26
C ARG A 45 6.01 -7.74 -2.78
N ALA A 46 6.23 -7.74 -4.10
CA ALA A 46 7.54 -8.07 -4.67
C ALA A 46 8.62 -7.08 -4.21
N GLN A 47 8.29 -5.79 -4.14
CA GLN A 47 9.18 -4.77 -3.61
C GLN A 47 9.51 -5.01 -2.14
N ALA A 48 8.52 -5.36 -1.32
CA ALA A 48 8.73 -5.71 0.08
C ALA A 48 9.68 -6.92 0.23
N ILE A 49 9.51 -7.95 -0.59
CA ILE A 49 10.40 -9.13 -0.59
C ILE A 49 11.82 -8.74 -1.01
N LEU A 50 11.98 -7.91 -2.04
CA LEU A 50 13.31 -7.43 -2.46
C LEU A 50 14.01 -6.59 -1.38
N SER A 51 13.24 -5.82 -0.60
CA SER A 51 13.78 -4.99 0.49
C SER A 51 14.19 -5.81 1.72
N ASN A 52 13.71 -7.04 1.87
CA ASN A 52 14.01 -7.90 3.01
C ASN A 52 14.76 -9.17 2.57
N TYR A 53 16.07 -9.19 2.82
CA TYR A 53 16.94 -10.29 2.44
C TYR A 53 16.53 -11.63 3.06
N GLN A 54 16.09 -11.66 4.32
CA GLN A 54 15.69 -12.90 4.99
C GLN A 54 14.44 -13.51 4.34
N ILE A 55 13.46 -12.67 3.98
CA ILE A 55 12.26 -13.12 3.27
C ILE A 55 12.62 -13.59 1.85
N MET A 56 13.48 -12.87 1.13
CA MET A 56 13.94 -13.33 -0.17
C MET A 56 14.66 -14.68 -0.08
N MET A 57 15.47 -14.88 0.95
CA MET A 57 16.17 -16.14 1.19
C MET A 57 15.22 -17.28 1.54
N SER A 58 14.18 -17.04 2.34
CA SER A 58 13.18 -18.09 2.62
C SER A 58 12.45 -18.53 1.35
N TYR A 59 12.13 -17.60 0.44
CA TYR A 59 11.56 -17.96 -0.86
C TYR A 59 12.54 -18.73 -1.76
N ALA A 60 13.83 -18.37 -1.75
CA ALA A 60 14.85 -19.08 -2.50
C ALA A 60 14.97 -20.53 -2.04
N LEU A 61 15.06 -20.74 -0.72
CA LEU A 61 15.15 -22.06 -0.10
C LEU A 61 13.90 -22.90 -0.34
N ALA A 62 12.70 -22.31 -0.19
CA ALA A 62 11.43 -23.02 -0.36
C ALA A 62 11.16 -23.47 -1.82
N ASN A 63 11.94 -22.99 -2.80
CA ASN A 63 11.73 -23.26 -4.22
C ASN A 63 12.96 -23.84 -4.92
N ASP A 64 13.98 -24.25 -4.15
CA ASP A 64 15.25 -24.77 -4.66
C ASP A 64 15.87 -23.85 -5.74
N LYS A 65 15.77 -22.53 -5.52
CA LYS A 65 16.33 -21.49 -6.40
C LYS A 65 17.53 -20.84 -5.77
N SER A 66 18.46 -20.39 -6.60
CA SER A 66 19.54 -19.55 -6.11
C SER A 66 19.01 -18.16 -5.73
N LEU A 67 19.69 -17.49 -4.79
CA LEU A 67 19.35 -16.12 -4.40
C LEU A 67 19.36 -15.15 -5.61
N PRO A 68 20.34 -15.20 -6.53
CA PRO A 68 20.31 -14.37 -7.74
C PRO A 68 19.08 -14.62 -8.63
N GLN A 69 18.69 -15.89 -8.83
CA GLN A 69 17.50 -16.24 -9.61
C GLN A 69 16.22 -15.70 -8.96
N THR A 70 16.10 -15.87 -7.65
CA THR A 70 14.97 -15.39 -6.84
C THR A 70 14.87 -13.86 -6.89
N ARG A 71 16.00 -13.16 -6.75
CA ARG A 71 16.08 -11.71 -6.86
C ARG A 71 15.65 -11.22 -8.25
N ALA A 72 16.20 -11.83 -9.31
CA ALA A 72 15.86 -11.47 -10.69
C ALA A 72 14.37 -11.66 -10.98
N TYR A 73 13.77 -12.72 -10.44
CA TYR A 73 12.33 -12.94 -10.55
C TYR A 73 11.52 -11.83 -9.89
N PHE A 74 11.76 -11.52 -8.60
CA PHE A 74 11.02 -10.48 -7.92
C PHE A 74 11.24 -9.08 -8.52
N GLN A 75 12.42 -8.82 -9.10
CA GLN A 75 12.67 -7.59 -9.87
C GLN A 75 11.75 -7.47 -11.09
N LYS A 76 11.62 -8.54 -11.89
CA LYS A 76 10.69 -8.57 -13.03
C LYS A 76 9.25 -8.34 -12.58
N VAL A 77 8.84 -8.98 -11.48
CA VAL A 77 7.51 -8.81 -10.89
C VAL A 77 7.26 -7.37 -10.44
N ALA A 78 8.22 -6.74 -9.74
CA ALA A 78 8.10 -5.35 -9.27
C ALA A 78 7.97 -4.36 -10.44
N LEU A 79 8.69 -4.61 -11.54
CA LEU A 79 8.56 -3.84 -12.78
C LEU A 79 7.23 -4.10 -13.50
N GLY A 80 6.55 -5.21 -13.19
CA GLY A 80 5.32 -5.63 -13.87
C GLY A 80 5.58 -6.31 -15.21
N ILE A 81 6.80 -6.80 -15.42
CA ILE A 81 7.14 -7.59 -16.59
C ILE A 81 6.45 -8.94 -16.45
N PRO A 82 5.70 -9.42 -17.46
CA PRO A 82 5.12 -10.75 -17.43
C PRO A 82 6.26 -11.77 -17.32
N THR A 83 6.27 -12.51 -16.22
CA THR A 83 7.27 -13.53 -15.91
C THR A 83 6.56 -14.79 -15.46
N GLU A 84 7.09 -15.93 -15.90
CA GLU A 84 6.60 -17.23 -15.46
C GLU A 84 6.83 -17.40 -13.96
N PRO A 85 5.86 -17.97 -13.23
CA PRO A 85 5.95 -18.14 -11.79
C PRO A 85 6.96 -19.26 -11.46
N ILE A 86 8.23 -18.89 -11.27
CA ILE A 86 9.26 -19.84 -10.83
C ILE A 86 9.23 -20.11 -9.33
N ILE A 87 8.51 -19.27 -8.57
CA ILE A 87 8.32 -19.35 -7.12
C ILE A 87 6.87 -19.74 -6.87
N LYS A 88 6.64 -20.79 -6.08
CA LYS A 88 5.32 -21.26 -5.60
C LYS A 88 4.96 -20.55 -4.28
N ASN A 89 3.67 -20.48 -3.97
CA ASN A 89 3.11 -20.02 -2.69
C ASN A 89 3.45 -18.59 -2.22
N TRP A 90 4.10 -17.76 -3.02
CA TRP A 90 4.44 -16.38 -2.64
C TRP A 90 3.32 -15.37 -2.94
N PHE A 91 2.34 -15.77 -3.73
CA PHE A 91 1.08 -15.05 -3.95
C PHE A 91 -0.03 -16.08 -3.77
N THR A 92 -0.64 -16.12 -2.59
CA THR A 92 -1.85 -16.92 -2.37
C THR A 92 -2.96 -16.29 -3.20
N SER A 93 -3.19 -16.80 -4.40
CA SER A 93 -4.48 -16.64 -5.06
C SER A 93 -5.47 -17.36 -4.16
N GLY A 94 -6.23 -16.62 -3.36
CA GLY A 94 -7.28 -17.20 -2.54
C GLY A 94 -8.18 -18.05 -3.43
N SER A 95 -8.22 -19.36 -3.16
CA SER A 95 -9.37 -20.21 -3.49
C SER A 95 -10.27 -20.25 -2.28
#